data_AF-H1PMN2-F1
#
_entry.id   AF-H1PMN2-F1
#
_cell.length_a   1.000
_cell.length_b   1.000
_cell.length_c   1.000
_cell.angle_alpha   90.00
_cell.angle_beta   90.00
_cell.angle_gamma   90.00
#
_symmetry.space_group_name_H-M   'P 1'
#
loop_
_entity.id
_entity.type
_entity.pdbx_description
1 polymer ?
#
loop_
_entity_poly.entity_id
_entity_poly.type
_entity_poly.pdbx_seq_one_letter_code
_entity_poly.pdbx_strand_id
1 'polypeptide(L)'
;MEIAGNDALEKDVEVERKGLGTPATRAGIIETLIFKGFNERDKKNLIATYKGISLVTLVDDTFKSEKTTAEWEMKLSDIAQGKASKEVLLREIESEIKKAIEKYR
;
A
#
# COMPACT_ATOMS: atom_id res chain seq x y z
N MET A 1 -8.74 -6.54 2.33
CA MET A 1 -8.29 -5.43 1.45
C MET A 1 -9.29 -4.28 1.42
N GLU A 2 -10.60 -4.55 1.33
CA GLU A 2 -11.61 -3.50 1.08
C GLU A 2 -11.81 -2.48 2.20
N ILE A 3 -11.41 -2.83 3.43
CA ILE A 3 -11.55 -1.99 4.62
C ILE A 3 -10.23 -1.47 5.18
N ALA A 4 -9.10 -1.87 4.61
CA ALA A 4 -7.77 -1.58 5.16
C ALA A 4 -7.44 -0.09 5.00
N GLY A 5 -7.08 0.59 6.09
CA GLY A 5 -6.73 2.02 6.10
C GLY A 5 -7.93 2.97 5.98
N ASN A 6 -9.17 2.46 5.99
CA ASN A 6 -10.36 3.31 5.92
C ASN A 6 -10.55 4.19 7.16
N ASP A 7 -10.00 3.78 8.31
CA ASP A 7 -9.98 4.53 9.56
C ASP A 7 -9.03 5.73 9.52
N ALA A 8 -8.05 5.72 8.61
CA ALA A 8 -7.14 6.84 8.38
C ALA A 8 -7.69 7.89 7.40
N LEU A 9 -8.81 7.62 6.74
CA LEU A 9 -9.47 8.57 5.85
C LEU A 9 -10.21 9.62 6.68
N GLU A 10 -10.11 10.90 6.28
CA GLU A 10 -10.93 11.95 6.88
C GLU A 10 -12.43 11.68 6.64
N LYS A 11 -13.26 12.04 7.62
CA LYS A 11 -14.71 11.93 7.48
C LYS A 11 -15.18 12.79 6.30
N ASP A 12 -16.05 12.22 5.48
CA ASP A 12 -16.67 12.86 4.31
C ASP A 12 -15.75 13.11 3.11
N VAL A 13 -14.54 12.53 3.07
CA VAL A 13 -13.75 12.49 1.85
C VAL A 13 -14.31 11.42 0.89
N GLU A 14 -14.84 11.87 -0.24
CA GLU A 14 -15.05 11.02 -1.41
C GLU A 14 -13.69 10.67 -2.03
N VAL A 15 -13.07 9.60 -1.51
CA VAL A 15 -12.04 8.89 -2.25
C VAL A 15 -12.71 7.91 -3.21
N GLU A 16 -12.29 7.95 -4.47
CA GLU A 16 -12.75 7.04 -5.52
C GLU A 16 -12.45 5.56 -5.16
N ARG A 17 -11.52 5.34 -4.22
CA ARG A 17 -11.02 4.03 -3.79
C ARG A 17 -11.06 3.92 -2.27
N LYS A 18 -11.86 2.97 -1.77
CA LYS A 18 -11.87 2.57 -0.36
C LYS A 18 -11.08 1.27 -0.19
N GLY A 19 -10.28 1.19 0.86
CA GLY A 19 -9.37 0.08 1.12
C GLY A 19 -8.15 0.07 0.20
N LEU A 20 -7.40 -1.04 0.25
CA LEU A 20 -6.23 -1.24 -0.60
C LEU A 20 -6.63 -1.73 -1.99
N GLY A 21 -6.22 -0.97 -3.02
CA GLY A 21 -6.46 -1.27 -4.42
C GLY A 21 -7.93 -1.20 -4.85
N THR A 22 -8.18 -1.44 -6.13
CA THR A 22 -9.51 -1.45 -6.73
C THR A 22 -10.10 -2.87 -6.79
N PRO A 23 -11.43 -3.04 -6.85
CA PRO A 23 -12.04 -4.37 -7.05
C PRO A 23 -11.44 -5.15 -8.22
N ALA A 24 -11.08 -4.46 -9.31
CA ALA A 24 -10.47 -5.06 -10.50
C ALA A 24 -9.03 -5.57 -10.28
N THR A 25 -8.30 -5.06 -9.29
CA THR A 25 -6.87 -5.38 -9.07
C THR A 25 -6.63 -6.30 -7.88
N ARG A 26 -7.54 -6.35 -6.90
CA ARG A 26 -7.37 -7.12 -5.65
C ARG A 26 -7.06 -8.60 -5.89
N ALA A 27 -7.84 -9.27 -6.73
CA ALA A 27 -7.62 -10.68 -7.04
C ALA A 27 -6.24 -10.90 -7.68
N GLY A 28 -5.85 -10.04 -8.63
CA GLY A 28 -4.54 -10.11 -9.29
C GLY A 28 -3.37 -9.89 -8.34
N ILE A 29 -3.51 -9.02 -7.34
CA ILE A 29 -2.49 -8.82 -6.29
C ILE A 29 -2.33 -10.10 -5.45
N ILE A 30 -3.43 -10.74 -5.04
CA ILE A 30 -3.37 -12.00 -4.27
C ILE A 30 -2.67 -13.08 -5.08
N GLU A 31 -3.04 -13.25 -6.36
CA GLU A 31 -2.37 -14.22 -7.24
C GLU A 31 -0.88 -13.91 -7.43
N THR A 32 -0.51 -12.63 -7.51
CA THR A 32 0.90 -12.23 -7.58
C THR A 32 1.68 -12.61 -6.32
N LEU A 33 1.09 -12.45 -5.13
CA LEU A 33 1.73 -12.83 -3.88
C LEU A 33 1.92 -14.36 -3.77
N ILE A 34 0.96 -15.14 -4.28
CA ILE A 34 1.06 -16.60 -4.35
C ILE A 34 2.15 -16.99 -5.36
N PHE A 35 2.10 -16.44 -6.57
CA PHE A 35 3.07 -16.73 -7.64
C PHE A 35 4.52 -16.41 -7.21
N LYS A 36 4.73 -15.30 -6.48
CA LYS A 36 6.05 -14.93 -5.94
C LYS A 36 6.50 -15.79 -4.75
N GLY A 37 5.63 -16.67 -4.25
CA GLY A 37 5.87 -17.55 -3.12
C GLY A 37 5.90 -16.81 -1.79
N PHE A 38 5.17 -15.71 -1.64
CA PHE A 38 5.00 -15.03 -0.34
C PHE A 38 3.84 -15.61 0.45
N ASN A 39 2.78 -16.05 -0.23
CA ASN A 39 1.67 -16.78 0.36
C ASN A 39 1.45 -18.12 -0.34
N GLU A 40 0.80 -19.04 0.35
CA GLU A 40 0.35 -20.31 -0.19
C GLU A 40 -1.12 -20.58 0.16
N ARG A 41 -1.78 -21.40 -0.67
CA ARG A 41 -3.17 -21.81 -0.44
C ARG A 41 -3.17 -23.12 0.34
N ASP A 42 -3.71 -23.10 1.55
CA ASP A 42 -4.04 -24.31 2.31
C ASP A 42 -5.56 -24.47 2.34
N LYS A 43 -6.09 -25.29 1.42
CA LYS A 43 -7.54 -25.47 1.20
C LYS A 43 -8.22 -24.12 0.92
N LYS A 44 -8.98 -23.60 1.89
CA LYS A 44 -9.70 -22.32 1.82
C LYS A 44 -8.96 -21.18 2.51
N ASN A 45 -7.79 -21.46 3.10
CA ASN A 45 -6.98 -20.49 3.80
C ASN A 45 -5.85 -19.98 2.90
N LEU A 46 -5.44 -18.74 3.14
CA LEU A 46 -4.22 -18.16 2.60
C LEU A 46 -3.23 -18.02 3.76
N ILE A 47 -2.08 -18.67 3.65
CA ILE A 47 -1.08 -18.72 4.71
C ILE A 47 0.19 -18.00 4.23
N ALA A 48 0.75 -17.15 5.07
CA ALA A 48 2.04 -16.52 4.79
C ALA A 48 3.16 -17.54 4.91
N THR A 49 3.99 -17.63 3.87
CA THR A 49 5.18 -18.49 3.88
C THR A 49 6.28 -17.87 4.74
N TYR A 50 7.29 -18.67 5.10
CA TYR A 50 8.50 -18.14 5.76
C TYR A 50 9.12 -16.98 4.96
N LYS A 51 9.21 -17.13 3.62
CA LYS A 51 9.71 -16.09 2.72
C LYS A 51 8.89 -14.79 2.81
N GLY A 52 7.56 -14.90 2.85
CA GLY A 52 6.66 -13.76 3.00
C GLY A 52 6.84 -13.04 4.34
N ILE A 53 6.90 -13.81 5.43
CA ILE A 53 7.13 -13.28 6.78
C ILE A 53 8.48 -12.56 6.84
N SER A 54 9.58 -13.20 6.39
CA SER A 54 10.91 -12.60 6.38
C SER A 54 10.93 -11.28 5.61
N LEU A 55 10.27 -11.21 4.44
CA LEU A 55 10.18 -9.96 3.68
C LEU A 55 9.50 -8.85 4.49
N VAL A 56 8.33 -9.13 5.07
CA VAL A 56 7.55 -8.14 5.84
C VAL A 56 8.30 -7.67 7.10
N THR A 57 9.12 -8.54 7.71
CA THR A 57 9.98 -8.16 8.83
C THR A 57 11.13 -7.23 8.41
N LEU A 58 11.65 -7.38 7.20
CA LEU A 58 12.77 -6.58 6.69
C LEU A 58 12.32 -5.22 6.15
N VAL A 59 11.16 -5.15 5.51
CA VAL A 59 10.62 -3.91 4.92
C VAL A 59 10.29 -2.89 6.01
N ASP A 60 10.66 -1.64 5.76
CA ASP A 60 10.39 -0.51 6.67
C ASP A 60 8.88 -0.39 6.97
N ASP A 61 8.55 -0.04 8.22
CA ASP A 61 7.18 0.02 8.71
C ASP A 61 6.30 0.98 7.90
N THR A 62 6.89 2.07 7.37
CA THR A 62 6.18 3.01 6.48
C THR A 62 5.66 2.32 5.23
N PHE A 63 6.47 1.48 4.57
CA PHE A 63 6.07 0.89 3.27
C PHE A 63 5.17 -0.34 3.37
N LYS A 64 5.00 -0.91 4.56
CA LYS A 64 4.07 -2.01 4.80
C LYS A 64 2.77 -1.57 5.48
N SER A 65 2.63 -0.28 5.78
CA SER A 65 1.42 0.29 6.39
C SER A 65 0.33 0.56 5.34
N GLU A 66 -0.88 0.09 5.63
CA GLU A 66 -2.09 0.46 4.90
C GLU A 66 -2.40 1.96 4.99
N LYS A 67 -1.99 2.60 6.10
CA LYS A 67 -2.18 4.05 6.30
C LYS A 67 -1.42 4.86 5.26
N THR A 68 -0.17 4.50 4.98
CA THR A 68 0.64 5.16 3.94
C THR A 68 -0.02 5.08 2.57
N THR A 69 -0.65 3.93 2.25
CA THR A 69 -1.40 3.81 0.99
C THR A 69 -2.64 4.70 0.97
N ALA A 70 -3.38 4.78 2.09
CA ALA A 70 -4.55 5.67 2.20
C ALA A 70 -4.16 7.15 2.06
N GLU A 71 -3.07 7.58 2.70
CA GLU A 71 -2.52 8.93 2.58
C GLU A 71 -2.14 9.28 1.14
N TRP A 72 -1.52 8.35 0.41
CA TRP A 72 -1.20 8.56 -1.00
C TRP A 72 -2.44 8.66 -1.89
N GLU A 73 -3.45 7.82 -1.67
CA GLU A 73 -4.72 7.90 -2.42
C GLU A 73 -5.45 9.23 -2.16
N MET A 74 -5.41 9.76 -0.93
CA MET A 74 -5.93 11.10 -0.62
C MET A 74 -5.19 12.19 -1.40
N LYS A 75 -3.84 12.18 -1.38
CA LYS A 75 -3.03 13.14 -2.15
C LYS A 75 -3.29 13.03 -3.65
N LEU A 76 -3.49 11.82 -4.18
CA LEU A 76 -3.84 11.61 -5.58
C LEU A 76 -5.23 12.18 -5.92
N SER A 77 -6.20 12.07 -5.01
CA SER A 77 -7.52 12.70 -5.16
C SER A 77 -7.41 14.23 -5.19
N ASP A 78 -6.61 14.83 -4.30
CA ASP A 78 -6.36 16.27 -4.30
C ASP A 78 -5.69 16.74 -5.59
N ILE A 79 -4.74 15.96 -6.14
CA ILE A 79 -4.11 16.25 -7.44
C ILE A 79 -5.16 16.20 -8.56
N ALA A 80 -6.03 15.18 -8.57
CA ALA A 80 -7.09 15.07 -9.57
C ALA A 80 -8.08 16.25 -9.53
N GLN A 81 -8.30 16.81 -8.34
CA GLN A 81 -9.13 18.00 -8.11
C GLN A 81 -8.38 19.33 -8.34
N GLY A 82 -7.08 19.29 -8.67
CA GLY A 82 -6.23 20.47 -8.86
C GLY A 82 -5.85 21.20 -7.57
N LYS A 83 -6.03 20.56 -6.40
CA LYS A 83 -5.73 21.12 -5.07
C LYS A 83 -4.28 20.88 -4.63
N ALA A 84 -3.59 19.91 -5.22
CA ALA A 84 -2.21 19.57 -4.91
C ALA A 84 -1.36 19.38 -6.18
N SER A 85 -0.03 19.49 -6.04
CA SER A 85 0.93 19.32 -7.14
C SER A 85 1.50 17.90 -7.15
N LYS A 86 1.47 17.28 -8.34
CA LYS A 86 2.12 15.97 -8.57
C LYS A 86 3.63 16.01 -8.31
N GLU A 87 4.28 17.12 -8.60
CA GLU A 87 5.71 17.33 -8.41
C GLU A 87 6.09 17.39 -6.93
N VAL A 88 5.18 17.85 -6.08
CA VAL A 88 5.36 17.82 -4.62
C VAL A 88 5.27 16.38 -4.12
N LEU A 89 4.21 15.65 -4.48
CA LEU A 89 4.03 14.25 -4.07
C LEU A 89 5.23 13.37 -4.47
N LEU A 90 5.70 13.49 -5.72
CA LEU A 90 6.83 12.71 -6.19
C LEU A 90 8.13 13.01 -5.42
N ARG A 91 8.37 14.28 -5.08
CA ARG A 91 9.54 14.67 -4.27
C ARG A 91 9.47 14.14 -2.85
N GLU A 92 8.27 14.11 -2.25
CA GLU A 92 8.05 13.52 -0.93
C GLU A 92 8.36 12.02 -0.94
N ILE A 93 7.78 11.28 -1.89
CA ILE A 93 8.02 9.84 -2.06
C ILE A 93 9.51 9.55 -2.29
N GLU A 94 10.18 10.32 -3.14
CA GLU A 94 11.62 10.15 -3.38
C GLU A 94 12.44 10.36 -2.10
N SER A 95 12.08 11.36 -1.30
CA SER A 95 12.72 11.65 0.00
C SER A 95 12.50 10.50 0.99
N GLU A 96 11.29 9.95 1.08
CA GLU A 96 10.98 8.78 1.91
C GLU A 96 11.79 7.54 1.50
N ILE A 97 11.87 7.27 0.19
CA ILE A 97 12.67 6.15 -0.34
C ILE A 97 14.16 6.33 0.00
N LYS A 98 14.71 7.54 -0.18
CA LYS A 98 16.11 7.85 0.16
C LYS A 98 16.40 7.59 1.63
N LYS A 99 15.53 8.08 2.54
CA LYS A 99 15.66 7.84 3.99
C LYS A 99 15.62 6.35 4.33
N ALA A 100 14.72 5.60 3.69
CA ALA A 100 14.65 4.17 3.91
C ALA A 100 15.93 3.47 3.43
N ILE A 101 16.47 3.81 2.25
CA ILE A 101 17.73 3.24 1.76
C ILE A 101 18.88 3.54 2.74
N GLU A 102 18.96 4.77 3.26
CA GLU A 102 20.00 5.15 4.24
C GLU A 102 19.92 4.34 5.53
N LYS A 103 18.72 3.98 5.99
CA LYS A 103 18.52 3.16 7.19
C LYS A 103 19.09 1.74 7.08
N TYR A 104 19.20 1.20 5.86
CA TYR A 104 19.70 -0.16 5.59
C TYR A 104 21.06 -0.17 4.89
N ARG A 105 21.72 0.99 4.76
CA ARG A 105 23.13 1.09 4.34
C ARG A 105 24.06 0.88 5.53
#